data_AF-A0A4S2H3Q1-F1
#
_entry.id   AF-A0A4S2H3Q1-F1
#
_cell.length_a   1.000
_cell.length_b   1.000
_cell.length_c   1.000
_cell.angle_alpha   90.00
_cell.angle_beta   90.00
_cell.angle_gamma   90.00
#
_symmetry.space_group_name_H-M   'P 1'
#
loop_
_entity.id
_entity.type
_entity.pdbx_description
1 polymer ?
#
loop_
_entity_poly.entity_id
_entity_poly.type
_entity_poly.pdbx_seq_one_letter_code
_entity_poly.pdbx_strand_id
1 'polypeptide(L)'
;MTGVAPDEIIEFWFERTPASAWFTVDPAFDARVRRLFAPFVFTLEREREIESHPWLSGPEGALALILACDQFPRNIWRGTPKAFALDAKGLMLARIAVQAGYDWVFGEDRRAFVYMPFMHSEDIEDQDACVALTEERLGADTSYARHARSHRDVIARFGRFPHRNAILGRASTPEEARFLAEGGYAPGAKRPAKSS
;
A
#
# COMPACT_ATOMS: atom_id res chain seq x y z
N MET A 1 -10.96 20.84 -13.88
CA MET A 1 -11.42 19.95 -12.81
C MET A 1 -11.31 18.53 -13.31
N THR A 2 -10.25 17.81 -12.95
CA THR A 2 -10.11 16.39 -13.28
C THR A 2 -11.08 15.61 -12.38
N GLY A 3 -12.20 15.21 -12.97
CA GLY A 3 -13.39 14.68 -12.29
C GLY A 3 -13.26 13.23 -11.87
N VAL A 4 -12.60 13.01 -10.75
CA VAL A 4 -12.74 11.80 -9.93
C VAL A 4 -13.19 12.27 -8.57
N ALA A 5 -14.29 11.72 -8.05
CA ALA A 5 -14.78 11.97 -6.71
C ALA A 5 -14.38 10.82 -5.74
N PRO A 6 -14.36 11.05 -4.41
CA PRO A 6 -13.95 10.03 -3.45
C PRO A 6 -14.81 8.75 -3.53
N ASP A 7 -16.11 8.92 -3.66
CA ASP A 7 -17.10 7.85 -3.78
C ASP A 7 -16.85 6.98 -5.01
N GLU A 8 -16.44 7.56 -6.14
CA GLU A 8 -16.06 6.78 -7.33
C GLU A 8 -14.86 5.85 -7.08
N ILE A 9 -13.87 6.30 -6.29
CA ILE A 9 -12.72 5.48 -5.89
C ILE A 9 -13.14 4.37 -4.93
N ILE A 10 -13.93 4.72 -3.90
CA ILE A 10 -14.40 3.78 -2.89
C ILE A 10 -15.29 2.71 -3.52
N GLU A 11 -16.27 3.09 -4.35
CA GLU A 11 -17.15 2.16 -5.06
C GLU A 11 -16.36 1.27 -6.02
N PHE A 12 -15.43 1.85 -6.78
CA PHE A 12 -14.58 1.07 -7.67
C PHE A 12 -13.79 -0.01 -6.92
N TRP A 13 -13.15 0.36 -5.81
CA TRP A 13 -12.21 -0.52 -5.11
C TRP A 13 -12.93 -1.57 -4.26
N PHE A 14 -13.96 -1.18 -3.51
CA PHE A 14 -14.59 -2.07 -2.52
C PHE A 14 -15.87 -2.74 -2.99
N GLU A 15 -16.62 -2.14 -3.92
CA GLU A 15 -17.94 -2.65 -4.32
C GLU A 15 -17.91 -3.31 -5.71
N ARG A 16 -17.11 -2.77 -6.64
CA ARG A 16 -17.06 -3.21 -8.04
C ARG A 16 -15.85 -4.06 -8.39
N THR A 17 -15.05 -4.42 -7.39
CA THR A 17 -13.84 -5.21 -7.52
C THR A 17 -13.87 -6.32 -6.47
N PRO A 18 -13.70 -7.60 -6.85
CA PRO A 18 -13.64 -8.68 -5.87
C PRO A 18 -12.38 -8.54 -5.02
N ALA A 19 -12.48 -8.83 -3.73
CA ALA A 19 -11.37 -8.70 -2.77
C ALA A 19 -10.07 -9.42 -3.20
N SER A 20 -10.20 -10.54 -3.93
CA SER A 20 -9.06 -11.28 -4.47
C SER A 20 -8.22 -10.49 -5.47
N ALA A 21 -8.79 -9.50 -6.15
CA ALA A 21 -8.10 -8.68 -7.14
C ALA A 21 -7.18 -7.63 -6.50
N TRP A 22 -7.42 -7.22 -5.24
CA TRP A 22 -6.56 -6.24 -4.56
C TRP A 22 -5.13 -6.73 -4.39
N PHE A 23 -4.95 -8.04 -4.19
CA PHE A 23 -3.67 -8.66 -3.86
C PHE A 23 -3.09 -9.52 -4.99
N THR A 24 -3.74 -9.54 -6.15
CA THR A 24 -3.38 -10.37 -7.29
C THR A 24 -2.87 -9.52 -8.44
N VAL A 25 -1.76 -9.91 -9.05
CA VAL A 25 -1.27 -9.28 -10.28
C VAL A 25 -2.16 -9.71 -11.44
N ASP A 26 -2.91 -8.76 -11.99
CA ASP A 26 -3.78 -8.94 -13.15
C ASP A 26 -3.62 -7.75 -14.12
N PRO A 27 -3.01 -7.97 -15.32
CA PRO A 27 -2.84 -6.92 -16.32
C PRO A 27 -4.14 -6.27 -16.80
N ALA A 28 -5.28 -6.99 -16.80
CA ALA A 28 -6.56 -6.44 -17.21
C ALA A 28 -7.10 -5.49 -16.12
N PHE A 29 -6.95 -5.86 -14.85
CA PHE A 29 -7.28 -4.99 -13.73
C PHE A 29 -6.38 -3.75 -13.71
N ASP A 30 -5.07 -3.91 -13.93
CA ASP A 30 -4.12 -2.80 -14.02
C ASP A 30 -4.49 -1.81 -15.13
N ALA A 31 -4.88 -2.31 -16.31
CA ALA A 31 -5.34 -1.49 -17.42
C ALA A 31 -6.62 -0.72 -17.07
N ARG A 32 -7.54 -1.33 -16.31
CA ARG A 32 -8.77 -0.67 -15.84
C ARG A 32 -8.46 0.44 -14.83
N VAL A 33 -7.62 0.18 -13.83
CA VAL A 33 -7.16 1.20 -12.86
C VAL A 33 -6.48 2.35 -13.59
N ARG A 34 -5.56 2.04 -14.52
CA ARG A 34 -4.84 3.04 -15.32
C ARG A 34 -5.78 3.90 -16.15
N ARG A 35 -6.77 3.30 -16.83
CA ARG A 35 -7.73 4.05 -17.64
C ARG A 35 -8.57 5.03 -16.80
N LEU A 36 -9.01 4.61 -15.62
CA LEU A 36 -9.94 5.38 -14.80
C LEU A 36 -9.23 6.44 -13.94
N PHE A 37 -8.12 6.08 -13.31
CA PHE A 37 -7.58 6.89 -12.21
C PHE A 37 -6.19 7.49 -12.49
N ALA A 38 -5.50 7.10 -13.56
CA ALA A 38 -4.17 7.65 -13.83
C ALA A 38 -4.13 9.18 -13.94
N PRO A 39 -5.11 9.87 -14.58
CA PRO A 39 -5.12 11.32 -14.62
C PRO A 39 -5.15 11.95 -13.21
N PHE A 40 -5.93 11.40 -12.29
CA PHE A 40 -6.01 11.88 -10.91
C PHE A 40 -4.73 11.59 -10.15
N VAL A 41 -4.17 10.38 -10.27
CA VAL A 41 -2.88 10.02 -9.65
C VAL A 41 -1.75 10.91 -10.17
N PHE A 42 -1.77 11.34 -11.45
CA PHE A 42 -0.79 12.27 -11.99
C PHE A 42 -0.95 13.69 -11.42
N THR A 43 -2.17 14.11 -11.10
CA THR A 43 -2.42 15.34 -10.34
C THR A 43 -1.84 15.22 -8.94
N LEU A 44 -2.13 14.13 -8.23
CA LEU A 44 -1.59 13.88 -6.88
C LEU A 44 -0.07 13.78 -6.86
N GLU A 45 0.56 13.22 -7.91
CA GLU A 45 2.02 13.18 -8.05
C GLU A 45 2.63 14.58 -8.00
N ARG A 46 1.97 15.56 -8.65
CA ARG A 46 2.42 16.95 -8.77
C ARG A 46 2.03 17.84 -7.60
N GLU A 47 1.05 17.42 -6.79
CA GLU A 47 0.58 18.14 -5.62
C GLU A 47 1.70 18.27 -4.57
N ARG A 48 1.91 19.45 -4.01
CA ARG A 48 2.96 19.66 -3.00
C ARG A 48 2.42 19.60 -1.58
N GLU A 49 1.17 20.03 -1.39
CA GLU A 49 0.54 20.16 -0.07
C GLU A 49 -0.63 19.18 0.04
N ILE A 50 -0.32 17.88 -0.02
CA ILE A 50 -1.32 16.81 -0.02
C ILE A 50 -2.10 16.76 1.31
N GLU A 51 -1.47 17.17 2.41
CA GLU A 51 -2.02 17.30 3.75
C GLU A 51 -3.13 18.36 3.86
N SER A 52 -3.20 19.29 2.90
CA SER A 52 -4.23 20.32 2.81
C SER A 52 -5.36 19.96 1.84
N HIS A 53 -5.34 18.74 1.28
CA HIS A 53 -6.34 18.33 0.28
C HIS A 53 -7.76 18.32 0.90
N PRO A 54 -8.77 18.90 0.24
CA PRO A 54 -10.11 19.07 0.82
C PRO A 54 -10.81 17.76 1.20
N TRP A 55 -10.42 16.64 0.58
CA TRP A 55 -10.93 15.31 0.92
C TRP A 55 -10.52 14.81 2.30
N LEU A 56 -9.55 15.45 2.95
CA LEU A 56 -9.16 15.12 4.34
C LEU A 56 -10.14 15.67 5.39
N SER A 57 -11.22 16.33 4.97
CA SER A 57 -12.31 16.76 5.87
C SER A 57 -13.21 15.61 6.36
N GLY A 58 -13.03 14.39 5.84
CA GLY A 58 -13.83 13.23 6.25
C GLY A 58 -13.16 11.88 5.95
N PRO A 59 -13.70 10.80 6.54
CA PRO A 59 -13.07 9.48 6.48
C PRO A 59 -13.03 8.91 5.06
N GLU A 60 -14.12 8.94 4.29
CA GLU A 60 -14.15 8.37 2.94
C GLU A 60 -13.17 9.09 2.01
N GLY A 61 -13.08 10.41 2.12
CA GLY A 61 -12.15 11.22 1.34
C GLY A 61 -10.69 10.91 1.66
N ALA A 62 -10.36 10.75 2.94
CA ALA A 62 -9.02 10.35 3.38
C ALA A 62 -8.65 8.95 2.84
N LEU A 63 -9.55 7.97 2.97
CA LEU A 63 -9.31 6.61 2.44
C LEU A 63 -9.16 6.61 0.91
N ALA A 64 -9.96 7.39 0.19
CA ALA A 64 -9.84 7.51 -1.26
C ALA A 64 -8.47 8.08 -1.69
N LEU A 65 -7.96 9.10 -0.99
CA LEU A 65 -6.60 9.62 -1.23
C LEU A 65 -5.53 8.58 -0.91
N ILE A 66 -5.68 7.83 0.18
CA ILE A 66 -4.75 6.75 0.54
C ILE A 66 -4.70 5.71 -0.59
N LEU A 67 -5.84 5.24 -1.09
CA LEU A 67 -5.88 4.30 -2.21
C LEU A 67 -5.23 4.88 -3.48
N ALA A 68 -5.48 6.15 -3.77
CA ALA A 68 -4.91 6.82 -4.94
C ALA A 68 -3.39 7.04 -4.86
N CYS A 69 -2.84 7.21 -3.65
CA CYS A 69 -1.42 7.39 -3.41
C CYS A 69 -0.65 6.08 -3.16
N ASP A 70 -1.33 5.05 -2.64
CA ASP A 70 -0.68 3.80 -2.23
C ASP A 70 -1.01 2.64 -3.18
N GLN A 71 -2.29 2.36 -3.42
CA GLN A 71 -2.68 1.18 -4.22
C GLN A 71 -2.55 1.45 -5.72
N PHE A 72 -3.17 2.52 -6.22
CA PHE A 72 -3.23 2.78 -7.66
C PHE A 72 -1.87 2.91 -8.35
N PRO A 73 -0.84 3.56 -7.76
CA PRO A 73 0.50 3.61 -8.36
C PRO A 73 1.08 2.23 -8.66
N ARG A 74 0.81 1.25 -7.80
CA ARG A 74 1.28 -0.14 -7.92
C ARG A 74 0.61 -0.87 -9.10
N ASN A 75 -0.61 -0.48 -9.49
CA ASN A 75 -1.29 -0.96 -10.70
C ASN A 75 -0.90 -0.15 -11.94
N ILE A 76 -0.90 1.19 -11.84
CA ILE A 76 -0.68 2.13 -12.94
C ILE A 76 0.73 2.00 -13.51
N TRP A 77 1.73 1.87 -12.65
CA TRP A 77 3.15 1.86 -13.03
C TRP A 77 3.86 0.57 -12.65
N ARG A 78 3.12 -0.54 -12.56
CA ARG A 78 3.63 -1.86 -12.21
C ARG A 78 4.95 -2.18 -12.93
N GLY A 79 5.93 -2.69 -12.19
CA GLY A 79 7.22 -3.08 -12.75
C GLY A 79 8.16 -1.90 -13.04
N THR A 80 7.81 -0.68 -12.64
CA THR A 80 8.69 0.49 -12.72
C THR A 80 8.91 1.13 -11.35
N PRO A 81 10.05 1.82 -11.11
CA PRO A 81 10.28 2.54 -9.85
C PRO A 81 9.19 3.58 -9.54
N LYS A 82 8.48 4.06 -10.56
CA LYS A 82 7.39 5.02 -10.40
C LYS A 82 6.19 4.47 -9.59
N ALA A 83 6.05 3.15 -9.46
CA ALA A 83 5.05 2.52 -8.60
C ALA A 83 5.15 2.93 -7.11
N PHE A 84 6.31 3.41 -6.67
CA PHE A 84 6.59 3.82 -5.28
C PHE A 84 6.65 5.34 -5.09
N ALA A 85 6.43 6.12 -6.17
CA ALA A 85 6.69 7.56 -6.17
C ALA A 85 5.78 8.35 -5.20
N LEU A 86 4.63 7.80 -4.83
CA LEU A 86 3.68 8.43 -3.91
C LEU A 86 3.67 7.78 -2.51
N ASP A 87 4.55 6.83 -2.21
CA ASP A 87 4.57 6.11 -0.91
C ASP A 87 4.64 7.11 0.27
N ALA A 88 5.49 8.14 0.20
CA ALA A 88 5.60 9.15 1.25
C ALA A 88 4.31 9.97 1.45
N LYS A 89 3.58 10.27 0.36
CA LYS A 89 2.28 10.96 0.44
C LYS A 89 1.22 10.04 1.03
N GLY A 90 1.18 8.78 0.59
CA GLY A 90 0.29 7.77 1.15
C GLY A 90 0.49 7.60 2.67
N LEU A 91 1.74 7.56 3.12
CA LEU A 91 2.09 7.45 4.54
C LEU A 91 1.63 8.68 5.33
N MET A 92 1.88 9.88 4.81
CA MET A 92 1.42 11.12 5.45
C MET A 92 -0.11 11.13 5.61
N LEU A 93 -0.84 10.75 4.56
CA LEU A 93 -2.30 10.66 4.59
C LEU A 93 -2.81 9.61 5.58
N ALA A 94 -2.15 8.46 5.66
CA ALA A 94 -2.46 7.43 6.63
C ALA A 94 -2.28 7.91 8.08
N ARG A 95 -1.19 8.65 8.36
CA ARG A 95 -0.95 9.26 9.67
C ARG A 95 -2.06 10.25 10.04
N ILE A 96 -2.44 11.11 9.10
CA ILE A 96 -3.55 12.07 9.29
C ILE A 96 -4.86 11.31 9.59
N ALA A 97 -5.20 10.30 8.80
CA ALA A 97 -6.42 9.51 8.98
C ALA A 97 -6.48 8.79 10.33
N VAL A 98 -5.37 8.17 10.75
CA VAL A 98 -5.25 7.49 12.05
C VAL A 98 -5.34 8.49 13.21
N GLN A 99 -4.68 9.65 13.10
CA GLN A 99 -4.72 10.69 14.13
C GLN A 99 -6.11 11.28 14.29
N ALA A 100 -6.86 11.44 13.19
CA ALA A 100 -8.25 11.89 13.19
C ALA A 100 -9.25 10.78 13.62
N GLY A 101 -8.80 9.54 13.80
CA GLY A 101 -9.65 8.39 14.14
C GLY A 101 -10.57 7.95 13.01
N TYR A 102 -10.30 8.36 11.77
CA TYR A 102 -11.14 8.05 10.60
C TYR A 102 -11.17 6.57 10.25
N ASP A 103 -10.13 5.83 10.62
CA ASP A 103 -10.03 4.39 10.42
C ASP A 103 -11.09 3.60 11.21
N TRP A 104 -11.56 4.13 12.35
CA TRP A 104 -12.61 3.50 13.16
C TRP A 104 -13.99 3.50 12.50
N VAL A 105 -14.23 4.39 11.53
CA VAL A 105 -15.50 4.45 10.79
C VAL A 105 -15.70 3.23 9.90
N PHE A 106 -14.60 2.57 9.51
CA PHE A 106 -14.61 1.49 8.54
C PHE A 106 -14.67 0.10 9.16
N GLY A 107 -15.26 -0.86 8.44
CA GLY A 107 -15.07 -2.28 8.70
C GLY A 107 -13.64 -2.76 8.39
N GLU A 108 -13.34 -4.01 8.77
CA GLU A 108 -11.98 -4.57 8.77
C GLU A 108 -11.20 -4.36 7.47
N ASP A 109 -11.78 -4.74 6.33
CA ASP A 109 -11.07 -4.65 5.03
C ASP A 109 -10.69 -3.21 4.67
N ARG A 110 -11.67 -2.29 4.71
CA ARG A 110 -11.44 -0.87 4.40
C ARG A 110 -10.46 -0.24 5.39
N ARG A 111 -10.55 -0.60 6.68
CA ARG A 111 -9.65 -0.14 7.73
C ARG A 111 -8.21 -0.60 7.47
N ALA A 112 -8.01 -1.84 7.03
CA ALA A 112 -6.68 -2.35 6.71
C ALA A 112 -5.96 -1.54 5.61
N PHE A 113 -6.69 -1.03 4.61
CA PHE A 113 -6.11 -0.15 3.59
C PHE A 113 -5.63 1.20 4.13
N VAL A 114 -6.16 1.69 5.26
CA VAL A 114 -5.62 2.88 5.93
C VAL A 114 -4.20 2.61 6.46
N TYR A 115 -3.89 1.37 6.83
CA TYR A 115 -2.60 1.01 7.44
C TYR A 115 -1.55 0.52 6.43
N MET A 116 -1.94 0.17 5.21
CA MET A 116 -1.01 -0.31 4.18
C MET A 116 0.15 0.66 3.87
N PRO A 117 -0.04 1.99 3.87
CA PRO A 117 1.10 2.89 3.66
C PRO A 117 2.20 2.76 4.71
N PHE A 118 1.86 2.49 5.98
CA PHE A 118 2.86 2.17 7.02
C PHE A 118 3.59 0.86 6.68
N MET A 119 2.84 -0.16 6.26
CA MET A 119 3.37 -1.47 5.85
C MET A 119 4.33 -1.37 4.66
N HIS A 120 4.15 -0.37 3.80
CA HIS A 120 4.98 -0.14 2.62
C HIS A 120 6.19 0.75 2.86
N SER A 121 6.33 1.37 4.03
CA SER A 121 7.48 2.19 4.38
C SER A 121 8.73 1.33 4.63
N GLU A 122 9.90 1.86 4.26
CA GLU A 122 11.22 1.27 4.54
C GLU A 122 11.85 1.91 5.80
N ASP A 123 11.03 2.14 6.82
CA ASP A 123 11.38 2.74 8.11
C ASP A 123 10.87 1.86 9.25
N ILE A 124 11.66 1.65 10.31
CA ILE A 124 11.32 0.66 11.34
C ILE A 124 10.23 1.17 12.28
N GLU A 125 10.21 2.47 12.58
CA GLU A 125 9.15 3.08 13.40
C GLU A 125 7.79 3.02 12.70
N ASP A 126 7.76 3.19 11.37
CA ASP A 126 6.54 2.96 10.58
C ASP A 126 6.05 1.51 10.64
N GLN A 127 6.96 0.55 10.60
CA GLN A 127 6.61 -0.87 10.66
C GLN A 127 6.12 -1.28 12.05
N ASP A 128 6.73 -0.75 13.11
CA ASP A 128 6.27 -0.92 14.49
C ASP A 128 4.85 -0.37 14.66
N ALA A 129 4.59 0.83 14.14
CA ALA A 129 3.26 1.43 14.14
C ALA A 129 2.24 0.59 13.35
N CYS A 130 2.63 0.05 12.19
CA CYS A 130 1.76 -0.80 11.39
C CYS A 130 1.33 -2.07 12.16
N VAL A 131 2.27 -2.73 12.82
CA VAL A 131 1.98 -3.92 13.64
C VAL A 131 1.05 -3.55 14.79
N ALA A 132 1.35 -2.48 15.55
CA ALA A 132 0.50 -2.05 16.65
C ALA A 132 -0.94 -1.72 16.19
N LEU A 133 -1.08 -0.93 15.11
CA LEU A 133 -2.40 -0.56 14.57
C LEU A 133 -3.20 -1.77 14.09
N THR A 134 -2.56 -2.70 13.37
CA THR A 134 -3.24 -3.89 12.85
C THR A 134 -3.63 -4.85 13.97
N GLU A 135 -2.76 -5.08 14.95
CA GLU A 135 -3.06 -5.96 16.09
C GLU A 135 -4.16 -5.39 16.99
N GLU A 136 -4.09 -4.10 17.32
CA GLU A 136 -5.07 -3.43 18.19
C GLU A 136 -6.44 -3.27 17.49
N ARG A 137 -6.44 -2.83 16.23
CA ARG A 137 -7.66 -2.33 15.57
C ARG A 137 -8.28 -3.31 14.58
N LEU A 138 -7.57 -4.36 14.16
CA LEU A 138 -8.12 -5.45 13.34
C LEU A 138 -8.11 -6.79 14.11
N GLY A 139 -7.20 -6.95 15.08
CA GLY A 139 -7.03 -8.16 15.86
C GLY A 139 -5.74 -8.90 15.48
N ALA A 140 -5.02 -9.39 16.49
CA ALA A 140 -3.68 -9.98 16.33
C ALA A 140 -3.63 -11.26 15.48
N ASP A 141 -4.76 -11.99 15.41
CA ASP A 141 -4.90 -13.25 14.68
C ASP A 141 -5.37 -13.06 13.22
N THR A 142 -5.60 -11.82 12.78
CA THR A 142 -5.98 -11.53 11.39
C THR A 142 -4.84 -11.83 10.41
N SER A 143 -5.19 -12.06 9.15
CA SER A 143 -4.20 -12.12 8.07
C SER A 143 -3.45 -10.80 7.94
N TYR A 144 -4.11 -9.65 8.11
CA TYR A 144 -3.51 -8.33 8.07
C TYR A 144 -2.39 -8.16 9.11
N ALA A 145 -2.65 -8.53 10.37
CA ALA A 145 -1.63 -8.47 11.42
C ALA A 145 -0.43 -9.40 11.14
N ARG A 146 -0.67 -10.62 10.61
CA ARG A 146 0.42 -11.51 10.17
C ARG A 146 1.27 -10.90 9.05
N HIS A 147 0.62 -10.25 8.08
CA HIS A 147 1.33 -9.57 7.00
C HIS A 147 2.11 -8.35 7.50
N ALA A 148 1.57 -7.57 8.44
CA ALA A 148 2.30 -6.46 9.06
C ALA A 148 3.59 -6.95 9.75
N ARG A 149 3.50 -8.00 10.57
CA ARG A 149 4.68 -8.62 11.21
C ARG A 149 5.71 -9.10 10.19
N SER A 150 5.26 -9.74 9.10
CA SER A 150 6.16 -10.22 8.05
C SER A 150 6.90 -9.09 7.32
N HIS A 151 6.26 -7.94 7.10
CA HIS A 151 6.93 -6.77 6.53
C HIS A 151 7.93 -6.16 7.52
N ARG A 152 7.52 -6.00 8.78
CA ARG A 152 8.37 -5.52 9.87
C ARG A 152 9.64 -6.34 10.00
N ASP A 153 9.55 -7.66 9.98
CA ASP A 153 10.71 -8.56 10.10
C ASP A 153 11.73 -8.35 8.97
N VAL A 154 11.25 -8.07 7.75
CA VAL A 154 12.13 -7.76 6.61
C VAL A 154 12.85 -6.42 6.82
N ILE A 155 12.12 -5.38 7.25
CA ILE A 155 12.69 -4.06 7.51
C ILE A 155 13.63 -4.08 8.71
N ALA A 156 13.28 -4.78 9.80
CA ALA A 156 14.15 -4.94 10.97
C ALA A 156 15.47 -5.64 10.61
N ARG A 157 15.45 -6.55 9.64
CA ARG A 157 16.65 -7.28 9.19
C ARG A 157 17.51 -6.51 8.20
N PHE A 158 16.90 -5.83 7.23
CA PHE A 158 17.62 -5.25 6.08
C PHE A 158 17.58 -3.72 6.02
N GLY A 159 16.75 -3.07 6.84
CA GLY A 159 16.47 -1.63 6.78
C GLY A 159 15.72 -1.18 5.53
N ARG A 160 15.32 -2.13 4.66
CA ARG A 160 14.64 -1.89 3.37
C ARG A 160 14.04 -3.20 2.85
N PHE A 161 13.27 -3.14 1.77
CA PHE A 161 12.72 -4.29 1.09
C PHE A 161 13.67 -4.79 -0.03
N PRO A 162 14.34 -5.95 0.13
CA PRO A 162 15.29 -6.42 -0.88
C PRO A 162 14.66 -6.70 -2.24
N HIS A 163 13.38 -7.09 -2.28
CA HIS A 163 12.66 -7.33 -3.53
C HIS A 163 12.46 -6.06 -4.37
N ARG A 164 12.62 -4.86 -3.77
CA ARG A 164 12.59 -3.58 -4.49
C ARG A 164 13.97 -3.18 -5.05
N ASN A 165 15.04 -3.90 -4.74
CA ASN A 165 16.40 -3.49 -5.13
C ASN A 165 16.57 -3.33 -6.64
N ALA A 166 16.20 -4.35 -7.43
CA ALA A 166 16.36 -4.31 -8.88
C ALA A 166 15.54 -3.17 -9.53
N ILE A 167 14.28 -3.01 -9.14
CA ILE A 167 13.36 -2.00 -9.69
C ILE A 167 13.75 -0.56 -9.28
N LEU A 168 14.41 -0.39 -8.13
CA LEU A 168 14.94 0.88 -7.65
C LEU A 168 16.41 1.12 -8.03
N GLY A 169 17.05 0.22 -8.78
CA GLY A 169 18.46 0.35 -9.17
C GLY A 169 19.45 0.22 -8.01
N ARG A 170 19.08 -0.43 -6.91
CA ARG A 170 19.95 -0.67 -5.75
C ARG A 170 20.73 -1.97 -5.94
N ALA A 171 22.00 -1.98 -5.54
CA ALA A 171 22.75 -3.22 -5.42
C ALA A 171 22.26 -4.03 -4.19
N SER A 172 21.98 -5.31 -4.39
CA SER A 172 21.69 -6.24 -3.29
C SER A 172 22.98 -6.66 -2.59
N THR A 173 22.96 -6.71 -1.26
CA THR A 173 24.03 -7.35 -0.48
C THR A 173 24.01 -8.87 -0.68
N PRO A 174 25.10 -9.60 -0.35
CA PRO A 174 25.09 -11.06 -0.40
C PRO A 174 23.99 -11.69 0.46
N GLU A 175 23.67 -11.09 1.61
CA GLU A 175 22.60 -11.58 2.49
C GLU A 175 21.22 -11.37 1.88
N GLU A 176 20.96 -10.19 1.31
CA GLU A 176 19.72 -9.88 0.61
C GLU A 176 19.51 -10.80 -0.61
N ALA A 177 20.58 -11.06 -1.37
CA ALA A 177 20.52 -11.96 -2.52
C ALA A 177 20.18 -13.41 -2.10
N ARG A 178 20.80 -13.91 -1.03
CA ARG A 178 20.48 -15.23 -0.46
C ARG A 178 19.04 -15.29 0.04
N PHE A 179 18.59 -14.28 0.78
CA PHE A 179 17.22 -14.19 1.28
C PHE A 179 16.19 -14.27 0.14
N LEU A 180 16.43 -13.56 -0.96
CA LEU A 180 15.56 -13.63 -2.14
C LEU A 180 15.61 -15.00 -2.82
N ALA A 181 16.79 -15.61 -2.96
CA ALA A 181 16.97 -16.92 -3.57
C ALA A 181 16.27 -18.05 -2.80
N GLU A 182 16.20 -17.95 -1.47
CA GLU A 182 15.54 -18.92 -0.58
C GLU A 182 14.00 -18.73 -0.51
N GLY A 183 13.43 -17.83 -1.32
CA GLY A 183 12.00 -17.55 -1.31
C GLY A 183 11.56 -16.72 -0.10
N GLY A 184 12.44 -15.81 0.33
CA GLY A 184 12.16 -14.80 1.35
C GLY A 184 10.89 -14.00 1.06
N TYR A 185 10.35 -13.38 2.10
CA TYR A 185 9.08 -12.68 2.03
C TYR A 185 9.08 -11.57 0.96
N ALA A 186 8.19 -11.72 -0.02
CA ALA A 186 7.93 -10.75 -1.07
C ALA A 186 6.41 -10.72 -1.34
N PRO A 187 5.71 -9.63 -1.02
CA PRO A 187 4.27 -9.49 -1.28
C PRO A 187 3.93 -9.72 -2.75
N GLY A 188 2.89 -10.51 -3.04
CA GLY A 188 2.44 -10.79 -4.41
C GLY A 188 3.33 -11.75 -5.22
N ALA A 189 4.44 -12.25 -4.66
CA ALA A 189 5.24 -13.27 -5.32
C ALA A 189 4.54 -14.64 -5.23
N LYS A 190 4.38 -15.32 -6.37
CA LYS A 190 4.00 -16.75 -6.37
C LYS A 190 5.16 -17.52 -5.76
N ARG A 191 5.01 -17.99 -4.51
CA ARG A 191 5.98 -18.92 -3.92
C ARG A 191 5.95 -20.21 -4.75
N PRO A 192 7.09 -20.74 -5.19
CA PRO A 192 7.11 -22.10 -5.72
C PRO A 192 6.58 -23.03 -4.61
N ALA A 193 5.73 -24.00 -4.99
CA ALA A 193 5.29 -25.03 -4.06
C ALA A 193 6.55 -25.69 -3.48
N LYS A 194 6.63 -25.79 -2.14
CA LYS A 194 7.69 -26.57 -1.50
C LYS A 194 7.59 -27.97 -2.06
N SER A 195 8.62 -28.44 -2.77
CA SER A 195 8.80 -29.87 -2.97
C SER A 195 9.10 -30.46 -1.61
N SER A 196 8.13 -31.19 -1.06
CA SER A 196 8.32 -32.07 0.10
C SER A 196 9.38 -33.13 -0.19
#